data_AF-A0A1F3UHG5-F1
#
_entry.id   AF-A0A1F3UHG5-F1
#
_cell.length_a   1.000
_cell.length_b   1.000
_cell.length_c   1.000
_cell.angle_alpha   90.00
_cell.angle_beta   90.00
_cell.angle_gamma   90.00
#
_symmetry.space_group_name_H-M   'P 1'
#
loop_
_entity.id
_entity.type
_entity.pdbx_description
1 polymer ?
#
loop_
_entity_poly.entity_id
_entity_poly.type
_entity_poly.pdbx_seq_one_letter_code
_entity_poly.pdbx_strand_id
1 'polypeptide(L)' 'MAISAASTDTNFSIELRELEEKGNLAIRSGRFDECLAWYMKGLTRAKELKKTEEAKKFSLLLATLL' A
#
# COMPACT_ATOMS: atom_id res chain seq x y z
N MET A 1 -3.50 -25.47 -20.68
CA MET A 1 -3.91 -24.89 -19.38
C MET A 1 -3.05 -23.66 -19.14
N ALA A 2 -3.56 -22.46 -19.42
CA ALA A 2 -2.81 -21.22 -19.26
C ALA A 2 -3.71 -20.22 -18.51
N ILE A 3 -3.54 -20.14 -17.19
CA ILE A 3 -4.27 -19.18 -16.33
C ILE A 3 -3.32 -18.43 -15.37
N SER A 4 -2.01 -18.46 -15.62
CA SER A 4 -1.01 -18.01 -14.62
C SER A 4 -0.54 -16.56 -14.76
N ALA A 5 -1.04 -15.77 -15.71
CA ALA A 5 -0.59 -14.37 -15.88
C ALA A 5 -1.55 -13.31 -15.31
N ALA A 6 -2.85 -13.60 -15.20
CA ALA A 6 -3.85 -12.63 -14.69
C ALA A 6 -3.94 -12.58 -13.16
N SER A 7 -3.54 -13.66 -12.49
CA SER A 7 -3.63 -13.81 -11.04
C SER A 7 -2.56 -13.01 -10.29
N THR A 8 -1.41 -12.72 -10.91
CA THR A 8 -0.32 -11.98 -10.25
C THR A 8 -0.65 -10.49 -10.10
N ASP A 9 -1.13 -9.83 -11.16
CA ASP A 9 -1.50 -8.40 -11.12
C ASP A 9 -2.66 -8.12 -10.15
N THR A 10 -3.62 -9.04 -10.10
CA THR A 10 -4.76 -8.98 -9.17
C THR A 10 -4.30 -9.12 -7.72
N ASN A 11 -3.42 -10.08 -7.44
CA ASN A 11 -2.93 -10.33 -6.08
C ASN A 11 -2.12 -9.16 -5.52
N PHE A 12 -1.29 -8.52 -6.36
CA PHE A 12 -0.54 -7.32 -5.96
C PHE A 12 -1.43 -6.12 -5.68
N SER A 13 -2.49 -5.94 -6.47
CA SER A 13 -3.45 -4.86 -6.27
C SER A 13 -4.23 -5.03 -4.96
N ILE A 14 -4.54 -6.28 -4.58
CA ILE A 14 -5.15 -6.62 -3.29
C ILE A 14 -4.19 -6.33 -2.15
N GLU A 15 -2.93 -6.75 -2.25
CA GLU A 15 -1.90 -6.54 -1.22
C GLU A 15 -1.69 -5.05 -0.90
N LEU A 16 -1.56 -4.20 -1.93
CA LEU A 16 -1.42 -2.75 -1.74
C LEU A 16 -2.66 -2.13 -1.10
N ARG A 17 -3.85 -2.54 -1.54
CA ARG A 17 -5.10 -2.03 -0.96
C ARG A 17 -5.26 -2.43 0.50
N GLU A 18 -4.85 -3.63 0.89
CA GLU A 18 -4.89 -4.07 2.29
C GLU A 18 -3.96 -3.22 3.17
N LEU A 19 -2.77 -2.88 2.67
CA LEU A 19 -1.82 -2.00 3.37
C LEU A 19 -2.40 -0.59 3.55
N GLU A 20 -3.10 -0.06 2.54
CA GLU A 20 -3.82 1.21 2.63
C GLU A 20 -4.94 1.16 3.67
N GLU A 21 -5.79 0.11 3.65
CA GLU A 21 -6.89 -0.05 4.61
C GLU A 21 -6.38 -0.16 6.05
N LYS A 22 -5.28 -0.88 6.29
CA LYS A 22 -4.62 -0.97 7.61
C LYS A 22 -4.10 0.38 8.08
N GLY A 23 -3.44 1.14 7.20
CA GLY A 23 -2.98 2.49 7.52
C GLY A 23 -4.14 3.43 7.83
N ASN A 24 -5.22 3.39 7.04
CA ASN A 24 -6.44 4.17 7.29
C ASN A 24 -7.10 3.84 8.63
N LEU A 25 -7.15 2.55 8.99
CA LEU A 25 -7.68 2.10 10.28
C LEU A 25 -6.80 2.59 11.44
N ALA A 26 -5.48 2.57 11.26
CA ALA A 26 -4.53 3.09 12.25
C ALA A 26 -4.70 4.61 12.46
N ILE A 27 -4.87 5.40 11.38
CA ILE A 27 -5.22 6.84 11.49
C ILE A 27 -6.49 7.04 12.29
N ARG A 28 -7.57 6.32 11.94
CA ARG A 28 -8.86 6.44 12.62
C ARG A 28 -8.78 6.05 14.11
N SER A 29 -7.81 5.21 14.46
CA SER A 29 -7.55 4.79 15.84
C SER A 29 -6.59 5.71 16.58
N GLY A 30 -6.08 6.77 15.94
CA GLY A 30 -5.06 7.67 16.51
C GLY A 30 -3.67 7.03 16.63
N ARG A 31 -3.43 5.88 16.01
CA ARG A 31 -2.15 5.15 16.04
C ARG A 31 -1.29 5.56 14.86
N PHE A 32 -0.71 6.76 14.96
CA PHE A 32 0.09 7.35 13.87
C PHE A 32 1.37 6.56 13.56
N ASP A 33 2.07 6.05 14.57
CA ASP A 33 3.26 5.21 14.37
C ASP A 33 2.95 3.94 13.55
N GLU A 34 1.83 3.29 13.87
CA GLU A 34 1.38 2.10 13.16
C GLU A 34 0.96 2.44 11.72
N CYS A 35 0.30 3.57 11.54
CA CYS A 35 -0.06 4.07 10.22
C CYS A 35 1.17 4.30 9.33
N LEU A 36 2.19 4.99 9.85
CA LEU A 36 3.45 5.21 9.15
C LEU A 36 4.08 3.89 8.71
N ALA A 37 4.11 2.90 9.60
CA ALA A 37 4.65 1.58 9.28
C ALA A 37 3.87 0.90 8.14
N TRP A 38 2.54 0.97 8.13
CA TRP A 38 1.70 0.38 7.08
C TRP A 38 1.89 1.09 5.72
N TYR A 39 1.89 2.41 5.70
CA TYR A 39 2.09 3.15 4.46
C TYR A 39 3.52 3.06 3.92
N MET A 40 4.55 2.99 4.79
CA MET A 40 5.93 2.73 4.36
C MET A 40 6.09 1.35 3.73
N LYS A 41 5.40 0.33 4.27
CA LYS A 41 5.35 -1.01 3.65
C LYS A 41 4.68 -0.96 2.29
N GLY A 42 3.53 -0.27 2.18
CA GLY A 42 2.82 -0.06 0.91
C GLY A 42 3.68 0.63 -0.14
N LEU A 43 4.39 1.69 0.25
CA LEU A 43 5.33 2.41 -0.61
C LEU A 43 6.46 1.51 -1.13
N THR A 44 7.07 0.73 -0.23
CA THR A 44 8.16 -0.19 -0.57
C THR A 44 7.67 -1.23 -1.56
N ARG A 45 6.51 -1.85 -1.27
CA ARG A 45 5.92 -2.87 -2.13
C ARG A 45 5.51 -2.33 -3.50
N ALA A 46 4.90 -1.15 -3.56
CA ALA A 46 4.55 -0.49 -4.81
C ALA A 46 5.79 -0.19 -5.67
N LYS A 47 6.91 0.20 -5.04
CA LYS A 47 8.20 0.40 -5.73
C LYS A 47 8.79 -0.91 -6.27
N GLU A 48 8.77 -1.98 -5.49
CA GLU A 48 9.20 -3.32 -5.94
C GLU A 48 8.41 -3.80 -7.16
N LEU A 49 7.10 -3.53 -7.14
CA LEU A 49 6.17 -3.86 -8.22
C LEU A 49 6.21 -2.87 -9.39
N LYS A 50 7.05 -1.83 -9.32
CA LYS A 50 7.14 -0.73 -10.30
C LYS A 50 5.80 -0.03 -10.56
N LYS A 51 4.89 -0.04 -9.59
CA LYS A 51 3.59 0.64 -9.62
C LYS A 51 3.77 2.08 -9.13
N THR A 52 4.29 2.93 -10.02
CA THR A 52 4.66 4.32 -9.70
C THR A 52 3.50 5.15 -9.14
N GLU A 53 2.28 4.93 -9.63
CA GLU A 53 1.10 5.67 -9.16
C GLU A 53 0.71 5.31 -7.72
N GLU A 54 0.72 4.02 -7.39
CA GLU A 54 0.48 3.55 -6.00
C GLU A 54 1.60 4.01 -5.07
N ALA A 55 2.85 4.00 -5.53
CA ALA A 55 3.97 4.51 -4.75
C ALA A 55 3.81 6.01 -4.45
N LYS A 56 3.39 6.83 -5.42
CA LYS A 56 3.08 8.24 -5.19
C LYS A 56 1.94 8.41 -4.19
N LYS A 57 0.90 7.59 -4.29
CA LYS A 57 -0.25 7.60 -3.37
C LYS A 57 0.20 7.36 -1.92
N PHE A 58 0.97 6.30 -1.66
CA PHE A 58 1.51 6.05 -0.33
C PHE A 58 2.45 7.16 0.15
N SER A 59 3.27 7.72 -0.75
CA SER A 59 4.14 8.85 -0.42
C SER A 59 3.34 10.10 -0.01
N LEU A 60 2.22 10.37 -0.67
CA LEU A 60 1.34 11.49 -0.34
C LEU A 60 0.67 11.26 1.03
N LEU A 61 0.16 10.05 1.27
CA LEU A 61 -0.45 9.67 2.55
C LEU A 61 0.55 9.82 3.72
N LEU A 62 1.81 9.40 3.52
CA LEU A 62 2.88 9.63 4.50
C LEU A 62 3.15 11.12 4.72
N ALA A 63 3.16 11.92 3.66
CA ALA A 63 3.38 13.37 3.78
C ALA A 63 2.24 14.09 4.51
N THR A 64 1.00 13.58 4.45
CA THR A 64 -0.14 14.16 5.19
C THR A 64 -0.11 13.86 6.69
N LEU A 65 0.78 12.95 7.15
CA LEU A 65 0.91 12.54 8.55
C LEU A 65 2.08 13.22 9.27
N LEU A 66 2.94 13.91 8.54
CA LEU A 66 4.09 14.69 9.04
C LEU A 66 3.70 16.17 9.19
#